data_AF-A0A1M7AJ85-F1
#
_entry.id   AF-A0A1M7AJ85-F1
#
_cell.length_a   1.000
_cell.length_b   1.000
_cell.length_c   1.000
_cell.angle_alpha   90.00
_cell.angle_beta   90.00
_cell.angle_gamma   90.00
#
_symmetry.space_group_name_H-M   'P 1'
#
loop_
_entity.id
_entity.type
_entity.pdbx_description
1 polymer ?
#
loop_
_entity_poly.entity_id
_entity_poly.type
_entity_poly.pdbx_seq_one_letter_code
_entity_poly.pdbx_strand_id
1 'polypeptide(L)'
;MKKMILLISAVSFILMACNEGEVSELEDMYEAFNRNHEELRNNVERELDHVREAGNREEQLDIYYNNLLPQFDDFKAVINNFEFGSTENLELQESMLDYIDSLENLTRMYGQFNLSFYVSNPLDEEDFSESFEGDLEEIRAQEVEVERKYEAVEDQYNEITEE
;
A
#
# COMPACT_ATOMS: atom_id res chain seq x y z
N MET A 1 -29.34 -42.06 -45.74
CA MET A 1 -28.16 -41.84 -44.88
C MET A 1 -28.37 -40.54 -44.11
N LYS A 2 -28.78 -40.62 -42.84
CA LYS A 2 -28.93 -39.45 -41.96
C LYS A 2 -27.54 -39.03 -41.48
N LYS A 3 -27.08 -37.83 -41.86
CA LYS A 3 -25.91 -37.18 -41.29
C LYS A 3 -26.39 -36.13 -40.30
N MET A 4 -26.40 -36.48 -39.03
CA MET A 4 -26.37 -35.53 -37.93
C MET A 4 -25.26 -35.98 -36.98
N ILE A 5 -24.72 -35.01 -36.26
CA ILE A 5 -23.72 -35.12 -35.18
C ILE A 5 -22.28 -34.93 -35.67
N LEU A 6 -21.84 -33.66 -35.67
CA LEU A 6 -20.68 -33.19 -34.91
C LEU A 6 -20.50 -31.69 -35.17
N LEU A 7 -21.22 -30.88 -34.40
CA LEU A 7 -21.10 -29.42 -34.39
C LEU A 7 -21.18 -28.90 -32.94
N ILE A 8 -20.54 -29.61 -32.00
CA ILE A 8 -20.50 -29.24 -30.57
C ILE A 8 -19.04 -29.20 -30.02
N SER A 9 -18.03 -29.57 -30.80
CA SER A 9 -16.65 -29.66 -30.31
C SER A 9 -15.81 -28.37 -30.41
N ALA A 10 -16.40 -27.22 -30.74
CA ALA A 10 -15.65 -25.96 -30.94
C ALA A 10 -15.82 -24.92 -29.83
N VAL A 11 -16.60 -25.19 -28.77
CA VAL A 11 -16.91 -24.20 -27.71
C VAL A 11 -16.08 -24.41 -26.43
N SER A 12 -15.35 -25.51 -26.30
CA SER A 12 -14.64 -25.83 -25.04
C SER A 12 -13.19 -25.35 -24.95
N PHE A 13 -12.64 -24.68 -25.97
CA PHE A 13 -11.23 -24.24 -25.99
C PHE A 13 -11.00 -22.79 -25.54
N ILE A 14 -12.06 -22.01 -25.25
CA ILE A 14 -11.92 -20.60 -24.87
C ILE A 14 -11.69 -20.42 -23.35
N LEU A 15 -12.02 -21.42 -22.53
CA LEU A 15 -11.92 -21.30 -21.06
C LEU A 15 -10.52 -21.58 -20.50
N MET A 16 -9.67 -22.34 -21.19
CA MET A 16 -8.31 -22.62 -20.70
C MET A 16 -7.34 -21.47 -20.95
N ALA A 17 -7.60 -20.61 -21.93
CA ALA A 17 -6.74 -19.46 -22.24
C ALA A 17 -7.02 -18.23 -21.33
N CYS A 18 -8.14 -18.19 -20.61
CA CYS A 18 -8.39 -17.14 -19.61
C CYS A 18 -7.59 -17.37 -18.32
N ASN A 19 -7.40 -18.64 -17.91
CA ASN A 19 -6.78 -18.94 -16.61
C ASN A 19 -5.27 -18.70 -16.59
N GLU A 20 -4.55 -18.96 -17.69
CA GLU A 20 -3.09 -18.75 -17.74
C GLU A 20 -2.70 -17.25 -17.80
N GLY A 21 -3.54 -16.41 -18.42
CA GLY A 21 -3.29 -14.97 -18.48
C GLY A 21 -3.51 -14.28 -17.13
N GLU A 22 -4.58 -14.68 -16.43
CA GLU A 22 -4.97 -14.09 -15.15
C GLU A 22 -4.00 -14.46 -14.01
N VAL A 23 -3.43 -15.67 -14.02
CA VAL A 23 -2.36 -16.06 -13.07
C VAL A 23 -1.08 -15.25 -13.31
N SER A 24 -0.66 -15.08 -14.57
CA SER A 24 0.52 -14.26 -14.88
C SER A 24 0.33 -12.79 -14.48
N GLU A 25 -0.87 -12.24 -14.67
CA GLU A 25 -1.17 -10.87 -14.33
C GLU A 25 -1.25 -10.66 -12.80
N LEU A 26 -1.71 -11.67 -12.07
CA LEU A 26 -1.69 -11.70 -10.60
C LEU A 26 -0.26 -11.70 -10.05
N GLU A 27 0.60 -12.58 -10.58
CA GLU A 27 2.02 -12.65 -10.21
C GLU A 27 2.71 -11.31 -10.48
N ASP A 28 2.51 -10.72 -11.67
CA ASP A 28 3.07 -9.42 -12.04
C ASP A 28 2.59 -8.29 -11.11
N MET A 29 1.31 -8.29 -10.70
CA MET A 29 0.78 -7.33 -9.73
C MET A 29 1.46 -7.49 -8.37
N TYR A 30 1.59 -8.71 -7.86
CA TYR A 30 2.19 -8.98 -6.56
C TYR A 30 3.69 -8.64 -6.54
N GLU A 31 4.42 -8.93 -7.62
CA GLU A 31 5.81 -8.50 -7.78
C GLU A 31 5.93 -6.96 -7.82
N ALA A 32 5.03 -6.29 -8.55
CA ALA A 32 4.99 -4.83 -8.59
C ALA A 32 4.68 -4.24 -7.21
N PHE A 33 3.77 -4.86 -6.45
CA PHE A 33 3.47 -4.50 -5.08
C PHE A 33 4.70 -4.55 -4.18
N ASN A 34 5.38 -5.70 -4.14
CA ASN A 34 6.56 -5.89 -3.29
C ASN A 34 7.71 -4.94 -3.66
N ARG A 35 7.97 -4.77 -4.97
CA ARG A 35 9.01 -3.85 -5.43
C ARG A 35 8.72 -2.41 -4.97
N ASN A 36 7.50 -1.93 -5.16
CA ASN A 36 7.14 -0.57 -4.75
C ASN A 36 7.14 -0.40 -3.22
N HIS A 37 6.68 -1.42 -2.48
CA HIS A 37 6.78 -1.44 -1.02
C HIS A 37 8.24 -1.29 -0.55
N GLU A 38 9.16 -2.09 -1.10
CA GLU A 38 10.58 -2.03 -0.76
C GLU A 38 11.23 -0.70 -1.17
N GLU A 39 10.94 -0.21 -2.38
CA GLU A 39 11.44 1.09 -2.86
C GLU A 39 10.96 2.22 -1.94
N LEU A 40 9.68 2.23 -1.57
CA LEU A 40 9.11 3.22 -0.67
C LEU A 40 9.72 3.11 0.73
N ARG A 41 9.90 1.91 1.28
CA ARG A 41 10.58 1.72 2.58
C ARG A 41 11.99 2.32 2.55
N ASN A 42 12.77 1.98 1.52
CA ASN A 42 14.14 2.49 1.36
C ASN A 42 14.16 4.02 1.16
N ASN A 43 13.14 4.58 0.48
CA ASN A 43 12.98 6.02 0.33
C ASN A 43 12.63 6.68 1.67
N VAL A 44 11.67 6.15 2.43
CA VAL A 44 11.32 6.63 3.76
C VAL A 44 12.52 6.61 4.68
N GLU A 45 13.28 5.51 4.74
CA GLU A 45 14.50 5.44 5.56
C GLU A 45 15.50 6.54 5.22
N ARG A 46 15.74 6.79 3.93
CA ARG A 46 16.63 7.85 3.45
C ARG A 46 16.10 9.24 3.77
N GLU A 47 14.83 9.49 3.49
CA GLU A 47 14.19 10.78 3.73
C GLU A 47 14.11 11.08 5.25
N LEU A 48 13.97 10.06 6.11
CA LEU A 48 14.05 10.23 7.57
C LEU A 48 15.45 10.66 8.04
N ASP A 49 16.51 10.17 7.40
CA ASP A 49 17.86 10.70 7.66
C ASP A 49 17.97 12.16 7.22
N HIS A 50 17.37 12.54 6.09
CA HIS A 50 17.31 13.93 5.65
C HIS A 50 16.48 14.81 6.61
N VAL A 51 15.37 14.30 7.19
CA VAL A 51 14.60 15.00 8.23
C VAL A 51 15.46 15.27 9.46
N ARG A 52 16.31 14.31 9.86
CA ARG A 52 17.24 14.47 11.00
C ARG A 52 18.34 15.49 10.72
N GLU A 53 18.79 15.58 9.46
CA GLU A 53 19.85 16.49 9.02
C GLU A 53 19.33 17.88 8.63
N ALA A 54 18.03 18.01 8.34
CA ALA A 54 17.38 19.24 7.91
C ALA A 54 17.62 20.38 8.90
N GLY A 55 18.00 21.54 8.35
CA GLY A 55 18.42 22.69 9.16
C GLY A 55 17.25 23.47 9.75
N ASN A 56 16.03 23.24 9.28
CA ASN A 56 14.83 23.92 9.75
C ASN A 56 13.53 23.15 9.45
N ARG A 57 12.42 23.61 10.05
CA ARG A 57 11.08 23.03 9.94
C ARG A 57 10.53 22.94 8.53
N GLU A 58 10.74 23.98 7.72
CA GLU A 58 10.18 24.03 6.37
C GLU A 58 10.77 22.90 5.52
N GLU A 59 12.06 22.66 5.66
CA GLU A 59 12.78 21.55 5.01
C GLU A 59 12.30 20.17 5.51
N GLN A 60 12.05 20.00 6.81
CA GLN A 60 11.50 18.75 7.35
C GLN A 60 10.08 18.46 6.82
N LEU A 61 9.21 19.47 6.77
CA LEU A 61 7.84 19.31 6.26
C LEU A 61 7.82 19.11 4.74
N ASP A 62 8.72 19.76 4.01
CA ASP A 62 8.89 19.57 2.56
C ASP A 62 9.16 18.09 2.24
N ILE A 63 10.01 17.43 3.02
CA ILE A 63 10.28 16.00 2.87
C ILE A 63 9.01 15.15 3.00
N TYR A 64 8.20 15.35 4.04
CA TYR A 64 6.96 14.58 4.20
C TYR A 64 5.95 14.88 3.09
N TYR A 65 5.64 16.15 2.85
CA TYR A 65 4.50 16.54 2.03
C TYR A 65 4.79 16.62 0.54
N ASN A 66 6.02 16.94 0.15
CA ASN A 66 6.41 17.12 -1.25
C ASN A 66 7.31 16.00 -1.79
N ASN A 67 7.99 15.23 -0.92
CA ASN A 67 8.78 14.07 -1.37
C ASN A 67 8.07 12.74 -1.11
N LEU A 68 7.64 12.48 0.13
CA LEU A 68 7.13 11.15 0.52
C LEU A 68 5.66 10.94 0.11
N LEU A 69 4.75 11.84 0.48
CA LEU A 69 3.32 11.66 0.20
C LEU A 69 2.97 11.45 -1.29
N PRO A 70 3.59 12.14 -2.26
CA PRO A 70 3.28 11.91 -3.67
C PRO A 70 3.61 10.49 -4.18
N GLN A 71 4.56 9.79 -3.56
CA GLN A 71 4.95 8.43 -3.97
C GLN A 71 3.83 7.41 -3.75
N PHE A 72 2.91 7.67 -2.82
CA PHE A 72 1.76 6.81 -2.59
C PHE A 72 0.77 6.83 -3.75
N ASP A 73 0.58 7.99 -4.40
CA ASP A 73 -0.28 8.10 -5.58
C ASP A 73 0.29 7.32 -6.75
N ASP A 74 1.61 7.36 -6.94
CA ASP A 74 2.30 6.55 -7.95
C ASP A 74 2.15 5.05 -7.65
N PHE A 75 2.31 4.64 -6.38
CA PHE A 75 2.14 3.25 -5.97
C PHE A 75 0.69 2.76 -6.20
N LYS A 76 -0.32 3.54 -5.78
CA LYS A 76 -1.73 3.25 -6.05
C LYS A 76 -1.99 3.15 -7.56
N ALA A 77 -1.39 4.02 -8.37
CA ALA A 77 -1.55 3.98 -9.82
C ALA A 77 -0.96 2.69 -10.42
N VAL A 78 0.18 2.21 -9.92
CA VAL A 78 0.76 0.93 -10.35
C VAL A 78 -0.21 -0.22 -10.10
N ILE A 79 -0.79 -0.32 -8.89
CA ILE A 79 -1.71 -1.40 -8.54
C ILE A 79 -3.04 -1.30 -9.30
N ASN A 80 -3.57 -0.09 -9.51
CA ASN A 80 -4.81 0.13 -10.27
C ASN A 80 -4.69 -0.16 -11.77
N ASN A 81 -3.48 -0.33 -12.32
CA ASN A 81 -3.30 -0.63 -13.76
C ASN A 81 -3.55 -2.09 -14.11
N PHE A 82 -3.71 -2.97 -13.11
CA PHE A 82 -4.03 -4.38 -13.32
C PHE A 82 -5.55 -4.57 -13.37
N GLU A 83 -6.03 -5.37 -14.32
CA GLU A 83 -7.45 -5.66 -14.50
C GLU A 83 -7.72 -7.15 -14.32
N PHE A 84 -8.60 -7.51 -13.38
CA PHE A 84 -8.96 -8.90 -13.10
C PHE A 84 -10.42 -9.20 -13.41
N GLY A 85 -10.68 -10.45 -13.79
CA GLY A 85 -12.03 -10.96 -14.01
C GLY A 85 -12.57 -11.76 -12.81
N SER A 86 -11.67 -12.35 -12.02
CA SER A 86 -12.01 -13.12 -10.83
C SER A 86 -12.27 -12.22 -9.62
N THR A 87 -13.17 -12.65 -8.75
CA THR A 87 -13.47 -11.94 -7.50
C THR A 87 -12.28 -11.99 -6.55
N GLU A 88 -11.61 -13.15 -6.44
CA GLU A 88 -10.49 -13.31 -5.49
C GLU A 88 -9.31 -12.37 -5.81
N ASN A 89 -8.95 -12.20 -7.09
CA ASN A 89 -7.85 -11.30 -7.47
C ASN A 89 -8.22 -9.82 -7.29
N LEU A 90 -9.50 -9.46 -7.51
CA LEU A 90 -10.00 -8.12 -7.23
C LEU A 90 -9.96 -7.83 -5.72
N GLU A 91 -10.33 -8.80 -4.88
CA GLU A 91 -10.25 -8.66 -3.42
C GLU A 91 -8.79 -8.48 -2.95
N LEU A 92 -7.82 -9.20 -3.53
CA LEU A 92 -6.40 -8.98 -3.25
C LEU A 92 -5.95 -7.58 -3.69
N GLN A 93 -6.35 -7.13 -4.89
CA GLN A 93 -6.04 -5.79 -5.37
C GLN A 93 -6.59 -4.70 -4.43
N GLU A 94 -7.83 -4.87 -3.94
CA GLU A 94 -8.43 -3.97 -2.95
C GLU A 94 -7.65 -3.98 -1.62
N SER A 95 -7.23 -5.15 -1.14
CA SER A 95 -6.39 -5.26 0.08
C SER A 95 -5.05 -4.54 -0.08
N MET A 96 -4.40 -4.67 -1.24
CA MET A 96 -3.16 -3.94 -1.54
C MET A 96 -3.38 -2.42 -1.50
N LEU A 97 -4.48 -1.93 -2.08
CA LEU A 97 -4.81 -0.50 -2.08
C LEU A 97 -5.11 0.01 -0.66
N ASP A 98 -5.86 -0.77 0.14
CA ASP A 98 -6.17 -0.42 1.53
C ASP A 98 -4.91 -0.40 2.41
N TYR A 99 -3.95 -1.29 2.15
CA TYR A 99 -2.63 -1.22 2.75
C TYR A 99 -1.89 0.08 2.38
N ILE A 100 -1.87 0.44 1.08
CA ILE A 100 -1.17 1.64 0.61
C ILE A 100 -1.79 2.91 1.22
N ASP A 101 -3.12 3.01 1.27
CA ASP A 101 -3.83 4.12 1.91
C ASP A 101 -3.51 4.21 3.42
N SER A 102 -3.41 3.06 4.09
CA SER A 102 -3.05 2.99 5.51
C SER A 102 -1.63 3.51 5.77
N LEU A 103 -0.68 3.17 4.88
CA LEU A 103 0.71 3.61 4.96
C LEU A 103 0.85 5.10 4.59
N GLU A 104 0.07 5.61 3.64
CA GLU A 104 -0.01 7.04 3.33
C GLU A 104 -0.50 7.81 4.56
N ASN A 105 -1.56 7.33 5.21
CA ASN A 105 -2.11 7.95 6.41
C ASN A 105 -1.08 7.98 7.55
N LEU A 106 -0.37 6.87 7.79
CA LEU A 106 0.70 6.82 8.80
C LEU A 106 1.80 7.85 8.50
N THR A 107 2.21 7.97 7.24
CA THR A 107 3.22 8.96 6.81
C THR A 107 2.74 10.39 7.08
N ARG A 108 1.46 10.66 6.82
CA ARG A 108 0.83 11.96 7.10
C ARG A 108 0.79 12.25 8.61
N MET A 109 0.48 11.25 9.44
CA MET A 109 0.48 11.40 10.90
C MET A 109 1.87 11.75 11.43
N TYR A 110 2.94 11.12 10.94
CA TYR A 110 4.31 11.52 11.29
C TYR A 110 4.66 12.95 10.87
N GLY A 111 4.23 13.38 9.68
CA GLY A 111 4.42 14.76 9.23
C GLY A 111 3.69 15.77 10.13
N GLN A 112 2.45 15.45 10.53
CA GLN A 112 1.65 16.28 11.45
C GLN A 112 2.22 16.29 12.87
N PHE A 113 2.67 15.14 13.37
CA PHE A 113 3.30 15.04 14.68
C PHE A 113 4.57 15.87 14.78
N ASN A 114 5.42 15.82 13.75
CA ASN A 114 6.58 16.71 13.64
C ASN A 114 6.15 18.19 13.64
N LEU A 115 5.11 18.56 12.88
CA LEU A 115 4.59 19.93 12.88
C LEU A 115 4.15 20.37 14.28
N SER A 116 3.35 19.56 14.97
CA SER A 116 2.77 19.85 16.29
C SER A 116 3.82 19.97 17.38
N PHE A 117 4.82 19.09 17.41
CA PHE A 117 5.92 19.13 18.39
C PHE A 117 6.69 20.45 18.37
N TYR A 118 6.90 21.05 17.19
CA TYR A 118 7.63 22.32 17.08
C TYR A 118 6.74 23.56 17.27
N VAL A 119 5.44 23.51 16.94
CA VAL A 119 4.51 24.64 17.10
C VAL A 119 4.14 24.84 18.57
N SER A 120 4.03 23.75 19.33
CA SER A 120 3.50 23.74 20.69
C SER A 120 4.57 23.41 21.73
N ASN A 121 5.81 23.88 21.58
CA ASN A 121 6.81 23.76 22.66
C ASN A 121 6.89 25.03 23.55
N PRO A 122 5.90 25.32 24.44
CA PRO A 122 6.14 26.09 25.64
C PRO A 122 6.64 25.11 26.71
N LEU A 123 7.81 25.38 27.26
CA LEU A 123 8.50 24.55 28.26
C LEU A 123 7.73 24.33 29.59
N ASP A 124 6.41 24.53 29.68
CA ASP A 124 5.67 24.48 30.96
C ASP A 124 4.12 24.26 30.87
N GLU A 125 3.52 23.83 29.74
CA GLU A 125 2.06 23.57 29.69
C GLU A 125 1.73 22.06 29.78
N GLU A 126 1.09 21.63 30.88
CA GLU A 126 0.62 20.24 31.12
C GLU A 126 -0.25 19.71 29.97
N ASP A 127 -1.06 20.57 29.33
CA ASP A 127 -1.93 20.23 28.20
C ASP A 127 -1.17 19.77 26.95
N PHE A 128 0.09 20.20 26.76
CA PHE A 128 0.91 19.75 25.63
C PHE A 128 1.37 18.29 25.79
N SER A 129 1.68 17.88 27.03
CA SER A 129 2.16 16.52 27.33
C SER A 129 1.09 15.47 27.02
N GLU A 130 -0.17 15.73 27.39
CA GLU A 130 -1.28 14.79 27.16
C GLU A 130 -1.63 14.66 25.66
N SER A 131 -1.66 15.77 24.91
CA SER A 131 -1.86 15.75 23.45
C SER A 131 -0.74 15.02 22.73
N PHE A 132 0.51 15.23 23.15
CA PHE A 132 1.67 14.61 22.53
C PHE A 132 1.73 13.09 22.76
N GLU A 133 1.40 12.64 23.97
CA GLU A 133 1.30 11.20 24.27
C GLU A 133 0.15 10.53 23.50
N GLY A 134 -0.99 11.21 23.36
CA GLY A 134 -2.13 10.74 22.56
C GLY A 134 -1.77 10.57 21.08
N ASP A 135 -1.15 11.58 20.45
CA ASP A 135 -0.72 11.51 19.05
C ASP A 135 0.26 10.35 18.82
N LEU A 136 1.18 10.10 19.76
CA LEU A 136 2.11 8.96 19.70
C LEU A 136 1.41 7.60 19.83
N GLU A 137 0.39 7.49 20.68
CA GLU A 137 -0.39 6.28 20.82
C GLU A 137 -1.18 5.98 19.54
N GLU A 138 -1.77 7.00 18.93
CA GLU A 138 -2.45 6.86 17.64
C GLU A 138 -1.49 6.43 16.53
N ILE A 139 -0.30 7.02 16.45
CA ILE A 139 0.74 6.60 15.50
C ILE A 139 1.11 5.13 15.69
N ARG A 140 1.35 4.70 16.93
CA ARG A 140 1.70 3.30 17.23
C ARG A 140 0.58 2.32 16.89
N ALA A 141 -0.67 2.69 17.15
CA ALA A 141 -1.82 1.87 16.76
C ALA A 141 -1.90 1.75 15.24
N GLN A 142 -1.64 2.83 14.51
CA GLN A 142 -1.62 2.85 13.06
C GLN A 142 -0.44 2.04 12.48
N GLU A 143 0.75 2.06 13.09
CA GLU A 143 1.89 1.20 12.71
C GLU A 143 1.50 -0.28 12.74
N VAL A 144 0.88 -0.73 13.83
CA VAL A 144 0.42 -2.13 13.99
C VAL A 144 -0.63 -2.48 12.93
N GLU A 145 -1.56 -1.55 12.65
CA GLU A 145 -2.59 -1.79 11.62
C GLU A 145 -2.01 -1.88 10.21
N VAL A 146 -1.00 -1.06 9.88
CA VAL A 146 -0.29 -1.13 8.60
C VAL A 146 0.43 -2.48 8.45
N GLU A 147 1.13 -2.93 9.49
CA GLU A 147 1.80 -4.24 9.49
C GLU A 147 0.80 -5.38 9.31
N ARG A 148 -0.30 -5.36 10.06
CA ARG A 148 -1.39 -6.33 9.92
C ARG A 148 -2.00 -6.38 8.51
N LYS A 149 -2.16 -5.21 7.86
CA LYS A 149 -2.66 -5.14 6.48
C LYS A 149 -1.66 -5.68 5.46
N TYR A 150 -0.36 -5.44 5.68
CA TYR A 150 0.68 -6.02 4.84
C TYR A 150 0.69 -7.55 4.94
N GLU A 151 0.68 -8.10 6.16
CA GLU A 151 0.61 -9.55 6.39
C GLU A 151 -0.65 -10.16 5.72
N ALA A 152 -1.80 -9.47 5.81
CA ALA A 152 -3.03 -9.93 5.16
C ALA A 152 -2.92 -10.01 3.63
N VAL A 153 -2.18 -9.10 2.99
CA VAL A 153 -1.90 -9.16 1.54
C VAL A 153 -1.05 -10.39 1.22
N GLU A 154 0.00 -10.66 2.01
CA GLU A 154 0.85 -11.84 1.81
C GLU A 154 0.06 -13.14 1.99
N ASP A 155 -0.74 -13.23 3.05
CA ASP A 155 -1.58 -14.40 3.33
C ASP A 155 -2.59 -14.65 2.20
N GLN A 156 -3.31 -13.61 1.74
CA GLN A 156 -4.28 -13.74 0.65
C GLN A 156 -3.62 -14.16 -0.66
N TYR A 157 -2.45 -13.61 -1.00
CA TYR A 157 -1.73 -14.01 -2.20
C TYR A 157 -1.31 -15.49 -2.15
N ASN A 158 -0.81 -15.95 -1.00
CA ASN A 158 -0.46 -17.36 -0.82
C ASN A 158 -1.69 -18.26 -0.91
N GLU A 159 -2.82 -17.87 -0.32
CA GLU A 159 -4.08 -18.62 -0.43
C GLU A 159 -4.54 -18.79 -1.88
N ILE A 160 -4.44 -17.73 -2.70
CA ILE A 160 -4.83 -17.77 -4.12
C ILE A 160 -3.87 -18.64 -4.95
N THR A 161 -2.58 -18.65 -4.64
CA THR A 161 -1.55 -19.30 -5.47
C THR A 161 -1.21 -20.73 -5.05
N GLU A 162 -1.53 -21.13 -3.82
CA GLU A 162 -1.32 -22.50 -3.31
C GLU A 162 -2.52 -23.45 -3.52
N GLU A 163 -3.67 -22.95 -4.00
CA GLU A 163 -4.84 -23.76 -4.43
C GLU A 163 -4.66 -24.46 -5.79
#